data_AF-A0AAX7VQ62-F1
#
_entry.id   AF-A0AAX7VQ62-F1
#
_cell.length_a   1.000
_cell.length_b   1.000
_cell.length_c   1.000
_cell.angle_alpha   90.00
_cell.angle_beta   90.00
_cell.angle_gamma   90.00
#
_symmetry.space_group_name_H-M   'P 1'
#
loop_
_entity.id
_entity.type
_entity.pdbx_description
1 polymer ?
#
loop_
_entity_poly.entity_id
_entity_poly.type
_entity_poly.pdbx_seq_one_letter_code
_entity_poly.pdbx_strand_id
1 'polypeptide(L)'
;MCVCVCVCVCVCVYIFYKLNRVNNKIKYIKYTEDKTGMTIALPCQVPSNNNPIVAVEWSRRDLEPEYVLFYRDNKLVPDYQHPSFKNRVDLKDRQMKDVSLILKDVTTDDAGAYECHVVQRESLGWEIASPKSRHISTIYLSVVPGRQPF
;
A
#
# COMPACT_ATOMS: atom_id res chain seq x y z
N MET A 1 27.76 30.95 -18.84
CA MET A 1 28.16 29.71 -18.14
C MET A 1 26.94 29.21 -17.38
N CYS A 2 26.29 28.17 -17.93
CA CYS A 2 25.09 27.53 -17.39
C CYS A 2 25.51 26.16 -16.84
N VAL A 3 25.29 25.90 -15.55
CA VAL A 3 25.25 24.53 -15.00
C VAL A 3 24.46 24.47 -13.69
N CYS A 4 23.26 23.90 -13.79
CA CYS A 4 22.68 22.85 -12.95
C CYS A 4 22.92 22.87 -11.42
N VAL A 5 21.91 23.31 -10.64
CA VAL A 5 21.62 22.73 -9.31
C VAL A 5 20.11 22.83 -9.01
N CYS A 6 19.29 21.94 -9.58
CA CYS A 6 17.83 21.90 -9.34
C CYS A 6 17.30 20.54 -8.85
N VAL A 7 18.14 19.69 -8.24
CA VAL A 7 17.72 18.30 -7.92
C VAL A 7 17.92 17.88 -6.45
N CYS A 8 18.64 18.63 -5.61
CA CYS A 8 18.94 18.18 -4.23
C CYS A 8 17.82 18.42 -3.19
N VAL A 9 16.87 19.32 -3.42
CA VAL A 9 15.90 19.73 -2.38
C VAL A 9 14.78 18.70 -2.18
N CYS A 10 14.47 17.89 -3.19
CA CYS A 10 13.39 16.89 -3.13
C CYS A 10 13.75 15.64 -2.32
N VAL A 11 15.03 15.24 -2.32
CA VAL A 11 15.48 13.98 -1.70
C VAL A 11 15.60 14.10 -0.17
N CYS A 12 16.08 15.25 0.33
CA CYS A 12 16.28 15.47 1.77
C CYS A 12 14.96 15.58 2.54
N VAL A 13 13.90 16.08 1.90
CA VAL A 13 12.55 16.19 2.49
C VAL A 13 11.91 14.82 2.71
N TYR A 14 12.19 13.84 1.84
CA TYR A 14 11.69 12.46 1.97
C TYR A 14 12.25 11.74 3.23
N ILE A 15 13.51 12.02 3.59
CA ILE A 15 14.21 11.35 4.69
C ILE A 15 13.69 11.80 6.07
N PHE A 16 13.30 13.07 6.24
CA PHE A 16 12.81 13.59 7.53
C PHE A 16 11.41 13.07 7.94
N TYR A 17 10.56 12.67 6.98
CA TYR A 17 9.24 12.12 7.30
C TYR A 17 9.28 10.71 7.94
N LYS A 18 10.43 10.02 7.93
CA LYS A 18 10.54 8.63 8.40
C LYS A 18 10.69 8.46 9.92
N LEU A 19 10.74 9.52 10.72
CA LEU A 19 10.95 9.40 12.18
C LEU A 19 9.79 10.01 12.97
N ASN A 20 8.63 9.33 12.98
CA ASN A 20 7.61 9.53 14.01
C ASN A 20 6.97 8.20 14.42
N ARG A 21 7.02 7.92 15.72
CA ARG A 21 6.76 6.65 16.42
C ARG A 21 5.29 6.22 16.32
N VAL A 22 5.00 5.05 15.72
CA VAL A 22 3.72 4.35 15.87
C VAL A 22 4.00 2.87 16.16
N ASN A 23 3.48 2.34 17.27
CA ASN A 23 3.51 0.91 17.58
C ASN A 23 2.63 0.16 16.57
N ASN A 24 3.17 -0.11 15.39
CA ASN A 24 2.46 -0.81 14.31
C ASN A 24 2.46 -2.31 14.59
N LYS A 25 1.28 -2.88 14.86
CA LYS A 25 1.12 -4.32 15.04
C LYS A 25 1.26 -5.00 13.68
N ILE A 26 2.34 -5.76 13.50
CA ILE A 26 2.52 -6.62 12.32
C ILE A 26 1.45 -7.72 12.36
N LYS A 27 0.72 -7.90 11.26
CA LYS A 27 -0.22 -9.02 11.10
C LYS A 27 0.42 -10.10 10.22
N TYR A 28 0.37 -11.34 10.66
CA TYR A 28 0.85 -12.50 9.89
C TYR A 28 -0.35 -13.24 9.32
N ILE A 29 -0.36 -13.44 8.01
CA ILE A 29 -1.43 -14.18 7.32
C ILE A 29 -0.79 -15.30 6.50
N LYS A 30 -1.28 -16.52 6.70
CA LYS A 30 -0.82 -17.72 5.99
C LYS A 30 -1.95 -18.25 5.10
N TYR A 31 -1.63 -18.47 3.83
CA TYR A 31 -2.51 -19.13 2.87
C TYR A 31 -1.84 -20.39 2.31
N THR A 32 -2.67 -21.37 1.97
CA THR A 32 -2.25 -22.56 1.23
C THR A 32 -2.76 -22.41 -0.20
N GLU A 33 -1.86 -22.49 -1.18
CA GLU A 33 -2.21 -22.51 -2.59
C GLU A 33 -2.84 -23.87 -2.92
N ASP A 34 -4.16 -23.97 -2.78
CA ASP A 34 -4.92 -25.20 -3.03
C ASP A 34 -5.40 -25.32 -4.49
N LYS A 35 -5.58 -24.18 -5.18
CA LYS A 35 -6.08 -24.07 -6.56
C LYS A 35 -5.48 -22.86 -7.28
N THR A 36 -5.31 -22.98 -8.59
CA THR A 36 -5.02 -21.85 -9.48
C THR A 36 -6.13 -20.79 -9.37
N GLY A 37 -5.77 -19.52 -9.26
CA GLY A 37 -6.73 -18.41 -9.22
C GLY A 37 -7.21 -17.99 -7.83
N MET A 38 -6.50 -18.37 -6.75
CA MET A 38 -6.83 -17.96 -5.39
C MET A 38 -6.83 -16.42 -5.27
N THR A 39 -7.89 -15.87 -4.67
CA THR A 39 -8.02 -14.43 -4.38
C THR A 39 -8.08 -14.21 -2.87
N ILE A 40 -7.28 -13.28 -2.35
CA ILE A 40 -7.20 -12.95 -0.93
C ILE A 40 -7.47 -11.46 -0.70
N ALA A 41 -7.76 -11.12 0.56
CA ALA A 41 -7.87 -9.75 1.02
C ALA A 41 -6.85 -9.47 2.13
N LEU A 42 -5.98 -8.49 1.94
CA LEU A 42 -5.06 -8.01 2.98
C LEU A 42 -5.73 -6.87 3.77
N PRO A 43 -6.06 -7.08 5.06
CA PRO A 43 -6.92 -6.17 5.81
C PRO A 43 -6.23 -4.86 6.22
N CYS A 44 -6.74 -3.73 5.72
CA CYS A 44 -6.35 -2.40 6.17
C CYS A 44 -7.59 -1.59 6.58
N GLN A 45 -7.81 -1.51 7.89
CA GLN A 45 -8.90 -0.74 8.48
C GLN A 45 -8.36 0.54 9.08
N VAL A 46 -8.87 1.67 8.59
CA VAL A 46 -8.51 2.99 9.09
C VAL A 46 -9.38 3.30 10.30
N PRO A 47 -8.80 3.67 11.45
CA PRO A 47 -9.58 4.11 12.61
C PRO A 47 -10.50 5.27 12.23
N SER A 48 -11.78 5.17 12.59
CA SER A 48 -12.75 6.24 12.33
C SER A 48 -12.37 7.49 13.12
N ASN A 49 -12.04 8.56 12.41
CA ASN A 49 -11.64 9.85 13.00
C ASN A 49 -12.29 11.04 12.26
N ASN A 50 -13.45 10.83 11.63
CA ASN A 50 -14.21 11.79 10.81
C ASN A 50 -13.46 12.41 9.61
N ASN A 51 -12.17 12.13 9.43
CA ASN A 51 -11.39 12.64 8.32
C ASN A 51 -11.52 11.70 7.10
N PRO A 52 -12.06 12.18 5.97
CA PRO A 52 -12.22 11.34 4.80
C PRO A 52 -10.85 10.97 4.22
N ILE A 53 -10.71 9.71 3.79
CA ILE A 53 -9.57 9.25 3.03
C ILE A 53 -9.66 9.86 1.63
N VAL A 54 -8.55 10.38 1.11
CA VAL A 54 -8.46 10.97 -0.24
C VAL A 54 -7.54 10.20 -1.16
N ALA A 55 -6.63 9.40 -0.59
CA ALA A 55 -5.77 8.49 -1.33
C ALA A 55 -5.36 7.29 -0.46
N VAL A 56 -5.10 6.17 -1.13
CA VAL A 56 -4.59 4.93 -0.52
C VAL A 56 -3.40 4.46 -1.34
N GLU A 57 -2.34 4.07 -0.66
CA GLU A 57 -1.16 3.43 -1.23
C GLU A 57 -0.92 2.10 -0.53
N TRP A 58 -0.74 1.06 -1.34
CA TRP A 58 -0.16 -0.20 -0.94
C TRP A 58 1.22 -0.34 -1.54
N SER A 59 2.19 -0.68 -0.69
CA SER A 59 3.57 -0.96 -1.09
C SER A 59 4.04 -2.29 -0.53
N ARG A 60 5.13 -2.82 -1.07
CA ARG A 60 5.81 -4.03 -0.64
C ARG A 60 7.31 -3.77 -0.56
N ARG A 61 7.86 -3.84 0.66
CA ARG A 61 9.23 -3.36 0.98
C ARG A 61 10.37 -4.15 0.32
N ASP A 62 10.11 -5.36 -0.14
CA ASP A 62 11.11 -6.25 -0.75
C ASP A 62 11.12 -6.19 -2.29
N LEU A 63 10.38 -5.26 -2.90
CA LEU A 63 10.30 -5.09 -4.35
C LEU A 63 10.81 -3.72 -4.81
N GLU A 64 11.29 -3.66 -6.05
CA GLU A 64 11.61 -2.41 -6.73
C GLU A 64 10.94 -2.43 -8.12
N PRO A 65 9.96 -1.54 -8.41
CA PRO A 65 9.39 -0.56 -7.49
C PRO A 65 8.59 -1.23 -6.36
N GLU A 66 8.63 -0.66 -5.15
CA GLU A 66 7.83 -1.14 -4.01
C GLU A 66 6.30 -1.03 -4.27
N TYR A 67 5.90 -0.40 -5.36
CA TYR A 67 4.55 0.08 -5.60
C TYR A 67 3.57 -1.02 -6.07
N VAL A 68 2.60 -1.36 -5.21
CA VAL A 68 1.58 -2.41 -5.46
C VAL A 68 0.27 -1.83 -6.00
N LEU A 69 -0.33 -0.85 -5.31
CA LEU A 69 -1.61 -0.22 -5.71
C LEU A 69 -1.72 1.21 -5.16
N PHE A 70 -2.10 2.17 -6.00
CA PHE A 70 -2.37 3.56 -5.64
C PHE A 70 -3.74 3.94 -6.17
N TYR A 71 -4.58 4.40 -5.27
CA TYR A 71 -5.94 4.80 -5.56
C TYR A 71 -6.18 6.22 -5.05
N ARG A 72 -6.56 7.11 -5.97
CA ARG A 72 -6.80 8.53 -5.70
C ARG A 72 -7.82 9.06 -6.71
N ASP A 73 -8.62 10.05 -6.32
CA ASP A 73 -9.59 10.72 -7.22
C ASP A 73 -10.51 9.71 -7.94
N ASN A 74 -10.96 8.70 -7.19
CA ASN A 74 -11.80 7.59 -7.64
C ASN A 74 -11.22 6.69 -8.75
N LYS A 75 -9.90 6.72 -8.97
CA LYS A 75 -9.21 5.92 -9.99
C LYS A 75 -7.95 5.25 -9.47
N LEU A 76 -7.62 4.10 -10.07
CA LEU A 76 -6.30 3.49 -9.94
C LEU A 76 -5.30 4.30 -10.78
N VAL A 77 -4.09 4.46 -10.26
CA VAL A 77 -2.99 5.12 -10.97
C VAL A 77 -1.96 4.05 -11.35
N PRO A 78 -1.96 3.56 -12.59
CA PRO A 78 -1.10 2.43 -12.99
C PRO A 78 0.36 2.83 -13.18
N ASP A 79 0.67 4.13 -13.17
CA ASP A 79 2.02 4.65 -13.41
C ASP A 79 2.98 4.09 -12.37
N TYR A 80 4.10 3.54 -12.84
CA TYR A 80 5.15 2.89 -12.02
C TYR A 80 4.71 1.63 -11.28
N GLN A 81 3.48 1.11 -11.50
CA GLN A 81 3.01 -0.09 -10.81
C GLN A 81 3.93 -1.28 -11.10
N HIS A 82 4.32 -1.98 -10.04
CA HIS A 82 5.18 -3.15 -10.16
C HIS A 82 4.51 -4.19 -11.08
N PRO A 83 5.22 -4.67 -12.14
CA PRO A 83 4.62 -5.48 -13.20
C PRO A 83 3.82 -6.69 -12.70
N SER A 84 4.29 -7.37 -11.65
CA SER A 84 3.65 -8.57 -11.09
C SER A 84 2.23 -8.32 -10.53
N PHE A 85 1.86 -7.07 -10.24
CA PHE A 85 0.54 -6.75 -9.67
C PHE A 85 -0.44 -6.18 -10.70
N LYS A 86 0.00 -5.92 -11.94
CA LYS A 86 -0.88 -5.39 -12.98
C LYS A 86 -2.06 -6.33 -13.22
N ASN A 87 -3.27 -5.77 -13.24
CA ASN A 87 -4.54 -6.47 -13.39
C ASN A 87 -4.87 -7.49 -12.28
N ARG A 88 -4.03 -7.59 -11.22
CA ARG A 88 -4.20 -8.54 -10.13
C ARG A 88 -4.66 -7.90 -8.81
N VAL A 89 -4.66 -6.57 -8.73
CA VAL A 89 -4.99 -5.85 -7.49
C VAL A 89 -6.17 -4.90 -7.63
N ASP A 90 -6.91 -4.73 -6.53
CA ASP A 90 -7.98 -3.74 -6.39
C ASP A 90 -8.17 -3.36 -4.91
N LEU A 91 -8.97 -2.34 -4.62
CA LEU A 91 -9.46 -2.09 -3.26
C LEU A 91 -10.74 -2.88 -3.01
N LYS A 92 -10.89 -3.37 -1.78
CA LYS A 92 -12.12 -4.05 -1.33
C LYS A 92 -13.33 -3.13 -1.39
N ASP A 93 -13.17 -1.86 -1.00
CA ASP A 93 -14.18 -0.83 -1.16
C ASP A 93 -13.60 0.45 -1.79
N ARG A 94 -14.00 0.74 -3.02
CA ARG A 94 -13.63 1.96 -3.75
C ARG A 94 -14.29 3.23 -3.20
N GLN A 95 -15.28 3.11 -2.30
CA GLN A 95 -15.79 4.23 -1.51
C GLN A 95 -14.86 4.58 -0.33
N MET A 96 -13.72 3.88 -0.19
CA MET A 96 -12.69 4.12 0.82
C MET A 96 -13.17 3.93 2.28
N LYS A 97 -14.21 3.12 2.55
CA LYS A 97 -14.57 2.73 3.93
C LYS A 97 -13.75 1.53 4.40
N ASP A 98 -13.39 0.64 3.47
CA ASP A 98 -12.53 -0.50 3.69
C ASP A 98 -11.44 -0.54 2.62
N VAL A 99 -10.25 -0.05 2.97
CA VAL A 99 -9.11 0.11 2.06
C VAL A 99 -8.22 -1.13 2.00
N SER A 100 -8.77 -2.29 2.38
CA SER A 100 -8.11 -3.58 2.25
C SER A 100 -7.76 -3.88 0.79
N LEU A 101 -6.57 -4.45 0.56
CA LEU A 101 -6.10 -4.84 -0.77
C LEU A 101 -6.74 -6.17 -1.17
N ILE A 102 -7.36 -6.23 -2.34
CA ILE A 102 -7.69 -7.49 -3.00
C ILE A 102 -6.51 -7.88 -3.88
N LEU A 103 -5.99 -9.09 -3.72
CA LEU A 103 -4.95 -9.67 -4.56
C LEU A 103 -5.46 -10.97 -5.17
N LYS A 104 -5.51 -11.01 -6.50
CA LYS A 104 -5.97 -12.16 -7.31
C LYS A 104 -4.80 -13.02 -7.74
N ASP A 105 -5.09 -14.24 -8.14
CA ASP A 105 -4.13 -15.20 -8.72
C ASP A 105 -2.87 -15.37 -7.87
N VAL A 106 -3.04 -15.45 -6.55
CA VAL A 106 -1.95 -15.49 -5.56
C VAL A 106 -1.04 -16.69 -5.80
N THR A 107 0.26 -16.43 -5.73
CA THR A 107 1.37 -17.38 -5.90
C THR A 107 2.34 -17.29 -4.72
N THR A 108 3.28 -18.23 -4.64
CA THR A 108 4.37 -18.15 -3.66
C THR A 108 5.25 -16.90 -3.78
N ASP A 109 5.38 -16.32 -4.98
CA ASP A 109 6.12 -15.08 -5.22
C ASP A 109 5.46 -13.84 -4.60
N ASP A 110 4.17 -13.93 -4.27
CA ASP A 110 3.44 -12.86 -3.61
C ASP A 110 3.73 -12.78 -2.10
N ALA A 111 4.42 -13.76 -1.53
CA ALA A 111 4.79 -13.75 -0.11
C ALA A 111 5.74 -12.58 0.21
N GLY A 112 5.43 -11.77 1.22
CA GLY A 112 6.22 -10.59 1.54
C GLY A 112 5.55 -9.65 2.53
N ALA A 113 6.19 -8.51 2.79
CA ALA A 113 5.72 -7.50 3.73
C ALA A 113 5.01 -6.35 2.99
N TYR A 114 3.69 -6.31 3.11
CA TYR A 114 2.82 -5.30 2.52
C TYR A 114 2.52 -4.18 3.50
N GLU A 115 2.53 -2.95 3.03
CA GLU A 115 2.24 -1.76 3.83
C GLU A 115 1.05 -1.01 3.28
N CYS A 116 0.14 -0.63 4.16
CA CYS A 116 -0.98 0.23 3.84
C CYS A 116 -0.73 1.64 4.37
N HIS A 117 -0.76 2.60 3.46
CA HIS A 117 -0.66 4.02 3.74
C HIS A 117 -1.91 4.73 3.23
N VAL A 118 -2.38 5.71 3.98
CA VAL A 118 -3.54 6.53 3.59
C VAL A 118 -3.26 8.00 3.76
N VAL A 119 -3.80 8.80 2.86
CA VAL A 119 -3.85 10.25 3.00
C VAL A 119 -5.26 10.61 3.42
N GLN A 120 -5.41 11.28 4.56
CA GLN A 120 -6.69 11.79 5.02
C GLN A 120 -6.74 13.30 4.81
N ARG A 121 -7.90 13.84 4.44
CA ARG A 121 -8.13 15.28 4.46
C ARG A 121 -8.35 15.69 5.92
N GLU A 122 -7.32 16.21 6.55
CA GLU A 122 -7.44 16.82 7.88
C GLU A 122 -8.35 18.05 7.77
N SER A 123 -9.24 18.23 8.74
CA SER A 123 -10.19 19.35 8.81
C SER A 123 -9.58 20.66 9.32
N LEU A 124 -8.25 20.75 9.44
CA LEU A 124 -7.59 21.90 10.04
C LEU A 124 -7.74 23.13 9.14
N GLY A 125 -8.36 24.16 9.71
CA GLY A 125 -8.60 25.45 9.08
C GLY A 125 -7.31 26.07 8.56
N TRP A 126 -7.44 26.75 7.41
CA TRP A 126 -6.45 27.54 6.69
C TRP A 126 -5.00 27.46 7.21
N GLU A 127 -4.30 26.37 6.91
CA GLU A 127 -2.84 26.44 6.79
C GLU A 127 -2.40 25.35 5.82
N ILE A 128 -1.48 25.73 4.95
CA ILE A 128 -1.04 25.01 3.76
C ILE A 128 -0.16 23.82 4.20
N ALA A 129 -0.74 22.86 4.91
CA ALA A 129 -0.05 21.62 5.27
C ALA A 129 -0.21 20.63 4.12
N SER A 130 0.92 20.23 3.52
CA SER A 130 0.96 19.13 2.55
C SER A 130 0.21 17.91 3.09
N PRO A 131 -0.64 17.24 2.29
CA PRO A 131 -1.35 16.05 2.73
C PRO A 131 -0.36 15.01 3.28
N LYS A 132 -0.50 14.65 4.57
CA LYS A 132 0.39 13.68 5.20
C LYS A 132 -0.08 12.27 4.89
N SER A 133 0.82 11.47 4.32
CA SER A 133 0.64 10.03 4.23
C SER A 133 0.82 9.41 5.61
N ARG A 134 -0.16 8.62 6.05
CA ARG A 134 -0.17 7.95 7.35
C ARG A 134 -0.08 6.44 7.13
N HIS A 135 0.93 5.83 7.72
CA HIS A 135 1.02 4.37 7.82
C HIS A 135 -0.12 3.83 8.70
N ILE A 136 -0.86 2.86 8.19
CA ILE A 136 -1.98 2.22 8.89
C ILE A 136 -1.61 0.84 9.41
N SER A 137 -0.99 0.00 8.56
CA SER A 137 -0.68 -1.37 8.92
C SER A 137 0.39 -1.99 8.02
N THR A 138 1.19 -2.86 8.62
CA THR A 138 2.10 -3.78 7.92
C THR A 138 1.55 -5.20 8.03
N ILE A 139 1.52 -5.92 6.91
CA ILE A 139 0.99 -7.29 6.82
C ILE A 139 2.06 -8.17 6.17
N TYR A 140 2.41 -9.25 6.86
CA TYR A 140 3.27 -10.28 6.32
C TYR A 140 2.43 -11.41 5.73
N LEU A 141 2.50 -11.57 4.41
CA LEU A 141 1.84 -12.62 3.66
C LEU A 141 2.80 -13.81 3.50
N SER A 142 2.38 -15.00 3.93
CA SER A 142 3.05 -16.26 3.65
C SER A 142 2.12 -17.14 2.81
N VAL A 143 2.64 -17.62 1.68
CA VAL A 143 1.92 -18.53 0.79
C VAL A 143 2.69 -19.84 0.74
N VAL A 144 2.03 -20.96 1.07
CA VAL A 144 2.64 -22.29 1.01
C VAL A 144 2.01 -23.10 -0.13
N PRO A 145 2.80 -23.83 -0.94
CA PRO A 145 2.26 -24.74 -1.94
C PRO A 145 1.33 -25.76 -1.29
N GLY A 146 0.16 -25.99 -1.87
CA GLY A 146 -0.69 -27.12 -1.53
C GLY A 146 0.05 -28.43 -1.79
N ARG A 147 -0.17 -29.44 -0.93
CA ARG A 147 0.32 -30.79 -1.21
C ARG A 147 -0.33 -31.26 -2.52
N GLN A 148 0.49 -31.54 -3.53
CA GLN A 148 0.03 -32.31 -4.68
C GLN A 148 -0.29 -33.74 -4.19
N PRO A 149 -1.49 -34.27 -4.45
CA PRO A 149 -1.73 -35.69 -4.24
C PRO A 149 -0.81 -36.47 -5.19
N PHE A 150 -0.02 -37.38 -4.63
CA PHE A 150 0.78 -38.35 -5.36
C PHE A 150 -0.10 -39.32 -6.16
#